data_AF-A0A968L450-F1
#
_entry.id   AF-A0A968L450-F1
#
_cell.length_a   1.000
_cell.length_b   1.000
_cell.length_c   1.000
_cell.angle_alpha   90.00
_cell.angle_beta   90.00
_cell.angle_gamma   90.00
#
_symmetry.space_group_name_H-M   'P 1'
#
loop_
_entity.id
_entity.type
_entity.pdbx_description
1 polymer ?
#
loop_
_entity_poly.entity_id
_entity_poly.type
_entity_poly.pdbx_seq_one_letter_code
_entity_poly.pdbx_strand_id
1 'polypeptide(L)'
;MPTDIDPYSATFYVVAFVILGAPIVFLVIVALAVVQRRRTGRVGTTLSDLMAGTGGFALGSLLLLDAPLVVQLPIFISLTYLIVTRSRRGRRVQAGWLLAGAALPWTLLWGWYVALALVGVGVDPQSASARFGVGAIWLAVGLWFAWRGDPAPAAPHPAARPGQPGSRAFGSIAEAIRDAARIGPFPAPELAMLIAVVATLLLVNLVLPGDLPRLVTFAVPILAAVLVGTEGYVRAWPATSRRAFEAFSWLGEWELARARELTGEGVPTSKRAAEAWLERRPVRREEVPLRTEILLLAGRLDEARKLVADAPAETPVERFELASLRDLVDWRAGGDGDLGGMTAAAGEIVPADGDDRLRAEVSIATSLVRRSMAGAVPDGATAVAPLVEVRERLGARADGQIGRALRRRMLPVLLVVLVVFALALELLTGRGLPGL
;
A
#
# COMPACT_ATOMS: atom_id res chain seq x y z
N MET A 1 45.86 33.20 -6.36
CA MET A 1 44.83 32.37 -5.68
C MET A 1 45.15 30.93 -6.00
N PRO A 2 45.42 30.06 -5.01
CA PRO A 2 45.69 28.65 -5.30
C PRO A 2 44.38 27.99 -5.74
N THR A 3 44.34 27.52 -6.99
CA THR A 3 43.19 26.83 -7.62
C THR A 3 43.39 25.32 -7.66
N ASP A 4 44.26 24.76 -6.84
CA ASP A 4 44.46 23.31 -6.73
C ASP A 4 43.39 22.71 -5.82
N ILE A 5 42.15 22.71 -6.29
CA ILE A 5 41.10 21.87 -5.70
C ILE A 5 41.43 20.45 -6.14
N ASP A 6 41.84 19.61 -5.20
CA ASP A 6 42.00 18.18 -5.41
C ASP A 6 40.71 17.62 -6.06
N PRO A 7 40.77 17.00 -7.25
CA PRO A 7 39.59 16.48 -7.95
C PRO A 7 38.75 15.54 -7.08
N TYR A 8 39.36 14.83 -6.12
CA TYR A 8 38.64 14.00 -5.16
C TYR A 8 37.77 14.82 -4.20
N SER A 9 38.26 15.98 -3.77
CA SER A 9 37.49 16.91 -2.92
C SER A 9 36.28 17.45 -3.67
N ALA A 10 36.44 17.83 -4.94
CA ALA A 10 35.32 18.29 -5.77
C ALA A 10 34.25 17.19 -5.96
N THR A 11 34.67 15.95 -6.27
CA THR A 11 33.75 14.81 -6.37
C THR A 11 33.03 14.53 -5.06
N PHE A 12 33.74 14.59 -3.93
CA PHE A 12 33.14 14.43 -2.61
C PHE A 12 32.03 15.45 -2.35
N TYR A 13 32.27 16.74 -2.60
CA TYR A 13 31.25 17.78 -2.41
C TYR A 13 30.04 17.59 -3.33
N VAL A 14 30.26 17.21 -4.59
CA VAL A 14 29.16 16.93 -5.53
C VAL A 14 28.33 15.74 -5.07
N VAL A 15 28.97 14.64 -4.65
CA VAL A 15 28.27 13.46 -4.15
C VAL A 15 27.49 13.79 -2.89
N ALA A 16 28.10 14.49 -1.93
CA ALA A 16 27.43 14.93 -0.71
C ALA A 16 26.22 15.84 -1.02
N PHE A 17 26.38 16.80 -1.94
CA PHE A 17 25.30 17.67 -2.39
C PHE A 17 24.17 16.88 -3.05
N VAL A 18 24.47 15.89 -3.89
CA VAL A 18 23.45 15.03 -4.54
C VAL A 18 22.73 14.17 -3.50
N ILE A 19 23.44 13.54 -2.57
CA ILE A 19 22.86 12.70 -1.51
C ILE A 19 21.90 13.49 -0.61
N LEU A 20 22.24 14.74 -0.29
CA LEU A 20 21.40 15.61 0.55
C LEU A 20 20.29 16.31 -0.25
N GLY A 21 20.61 16.79 -1.45
CA GLY A 21 19.69 17.56 -2.30
C GLY A 21 18.61 16.70 -2.96
N ALA A 22 18.92 15.47 -3.39
CA ALA A 22 17.98 14.61 -4.09
C ALA A 22 16.72 14.28 -3.26
N PRO A 23 16.83 13.86 -1.98
CA PRO A 23 15.66 13.67 -1.12
C PRO A 23 14.84 14.95 -0.93
N ILE A 24 15.49 16.12 -0.80
CA ILE A 24 14.80 17.40 -0.63
C ILE A 24 13.96 17.73 -1.87
N VAL A 25 14.55 17.61 -3.06
CA VAL A 25 13.83 17.83 -4.32
C VAL A 25 12.64 16.87 -4.45
N PHE A 26 12.83 15.59 -4.12
CA PHE A 26 11.75 14.61 -4.10
C PHE A 26 10.63 15.01 -3.13
N LEU A 27 10.96 15.45 -1.91
CA LEU A 27 9.98 15.90 -0.92
C LEU A 27 9.21 17.15 -1.38
N VAL A 28 9.87 18.08 -2.07
CA VAL A 28 9.20 19.24 -2.69
C VAL A 28 8.19 18.78 -3.73
N ILE A 29 8.55 17.83 -4.60
CA ILE A 29 7.64 17.29 -5.62
C ILE A 29 6.47 16.56 -4.98
N VAL A 30 6.70 15.78 -3.91
CA VAL A 30 5.65 15.14 -3.12
C VAL A 30 4.70 16.20 -2.55
N ALA A 31 5.22 17.29 -1.96
CA ALA A 31 4.40 18.36 -1.41
C ALA A 31 3.55 19.04 -2.50
N LEU A 32 4.14 19.32 -3.66
CA LEU A 32 3.41 19.84 -4.81
C LEU A 32 2.30 18.89 -5.27
N ALA A 33 2.55 17.58 -5.30
CA ALA A 33 1.55 16.57 -5.66
C ALA A 33 0.41 16.47 -4.63
N VAL A 34 0.72 16.59 -3.34
CA VAL A 34 -0.29 16.69 -2.28
C VAL A 34 -1.15 17.94 -2.47
N VAL A 35 -0.54 19.10 -2.74
CA VAL A 35 -1.26 20.37 -2.96
C VAL A 35 -2.14 20.29 -4.21
N GLN A 36 -1.60 19.81 -5.34
CA GLN A 36 -2.36 19.64 -6.56
C GLN A 36 -3.56 18.71 -6.34
N ARG A 37 -3.33 17.57 -5.70
CA ARG A 37 -4.38 16.61 -5.40
C ARG A 37 -5.47 17.18 -4.51
N ARG A 38 -5.13 17.99 -3.50
CA ARG A 38 -6.12 18.69 -2.67
C ARG A 38 -6.98 19.65 -3.48
N ARG A 39 -6.43 20.27 -4.54
CA ARG A 39 -7.14 21.21 -5.42
C ARG A 39 -8.01 20.51 -6.47
N THR A 40 -7.50 19.44 -7.09
CA THR A 40 -8.13 18.82 -8.27
C THR A 40 -8.72 17.44 -8.02
N GLY A 41 -8.50 16.87 -6.83
CA GLY A 41 -8.85 15.48 -6.49
C GLY A 41 -7.92 14.42 -7.09
N ARG A 42 -7.03 14.77 -8.04
CA ARG A 42 -6.18 13.83 -8.80
C ARG A 42 -4.75 14.34 -8.99
N VAL A 43 -3.79 13.42 -9.02
CA VAL A 43 -2.40 13.71 -9.42
C VAL A 43 -2.28 13.41 -10.91
N GLY A 44 -1.86 14.38 -11.72
CA GLY A 44 -1.66 14.17 -13.15
C GLY A 44 -0.63 13.08 -13.44
N THR A 45 -0.69 12.47 -14.63
CA THR A 45 0.27 11.43 -15.07
C THR A 45 1.70 11.97 -15.07
N THR A 46 1.92 13.16 -15.63
CA THR A 46 3.23 13.83 -15.66
C THR A 46 3.83 14.00 -14.26
N LEU A 47 3.05 14.47 -13.28
CA LEU A 47 3.55 14.65 -11.92
C LEU A 47 3.82 13.30 -11.24
N SER A 48 2.99 12.29 -11.52
CA SER A 48 3.21 10.92 -11.04
C SER A 48 4.51 10.31 -11.58
N ASP A 49 4.82 10.55 -12.85
CA ASP A 49 6.03 10.08 -13.51
C ASP A 49 7.26 10.85 -13.01
N LEU A 50 7.14 12.16 -12.82
CA LEU A 50 8.17 13.00 -12.21
C LEU A 50 8.48 12.54 -10.77
N MET A 51 7.46 12.19 -9.99
CA MET A 51 7.64 11.60 -8.66
C MET A 51 8.33 10.25 -8.71
N ALA A 52 8.05 9.42 -9.73
CA ALA A 52 8.73 8.15 -9.91
C ALA A 52 10.22 8.35 -10.24
N GLY A 53 10.53 9.25 -11.17
CA GLY A 53 11.90 9.58 -11.54
C GLY A 53 12.69 10.16 -10.38
N THR A 54 12.15 11.17 -9.71
CA THR A 54 12.83 11.82 -8.57
C THR A 54 12.88 10.96 -7.31
N GLY A 55 11.87 10.13 -7.05
CA GLY A 55 11.92 9.13 -5.99
C GLY A 55 12.96 8.05 -6.25
N GLY A 56 13.08 7.61 -7.52
CA GLY A 56 14.16 6.73 -7.96
C GLY A 56 15.52 7.38 -7.74
N PHE A 57 15.69 8.62 -8.19
CA PHE A 57 16.92 9.39 -8.03
C PHE A 57 17.33 9.57 -6.57
N ALA A 58 16.39 9.91 -5.69
CA ALA A 58 16.64 10.00 -4.25
C ALA A 58 17.11 8.66 -3.67
N LEU A 59 16.41 7.55 -3.95
CA LEU A 59 16.83 6.23 -3.48
C LEU A 59 18.17 5.79 -4.06
N GLY A 60 18.43 6.05 -5.35
CA GLY A 60 19.69 5.76 -6.02
C GLY A 60 20.85 6.57 -5.46
N SER A 61 20.62 7.82 -5.07
CA SER A 61 21.66 8.66 -4.46
C SER A 61 22.13 8.10 -3.13
N LEU A 62 21.23 7.49 -2.34
CA LEU A 62 21.60 6.83 -1.08
C LEU A 62 22.49 5.59 -1.29
N LEU A 63 22.46 4.98 -2.47
CA LEU A 63 23.36 3.88 -2.83
C LEU A 63 24.79 4.34 -3.14
N LEU A 64 25.02 5.66 -3.27
CA LEU A 64 26.36 6.24 -3.39
C LEU A 64 27.08 6.33 -2.05
N LEU A 65 26.36 6.17 -0.93
CA LEU A 65 26.99 6.07 0.38
C LEU A 65 27.88 4.83 0.40
N ASP A 66 29.16 5.02 0.72
CA ASP A 66 30.08 3.92 1.00
C ASP A 66 29.70 3.28 2.34
N ALA A 67 28.61 2.54 2.30
CA ALA A 67 27.98 1.90 3.43
C ALA A 67 28.04 0.38 3.21
N PRO A 68 28.17 -0.41 4.28
CA PRO A 68 28.11 -1.85 4.19
C PRO A 68 26.82 -2.30 3.46
N LEU A 69 26.91 -3.38 2.67
CA LEU A 69 25.81 -3.91 1.85
C LEU A 69 24.49 -4.02 2.63
N VAL A 70 24.58 -4.33 3.92
CA VAL A 70 23.41 -4.48 4.78
C VAL A 70 22.61 -3.19 5.02
N VAL A 71 23.26 -2.02 4.97
CA VAL A 71 22.60 -0.72 5.03
C VAL A 71 21.93 -0.40 3.70
N GLN A 72 22.56 -0.82 2.59
CA GLN A 72 22.04 -0.62 1.24
C GLN A 72 20.95 -1.62 0.85
N LEU A 73 20.97 -2.84 1.41
CA LEU A 73 20.08 -3.95 1.05
C LEU A 73 18.58 -3.60 1.21
N PRO A 74 18.12 -2.96 2.31
CA PRO A 74 16.74 -2.47 2.43
C PRO A 74 16.34 -1.50 1.31
N ILE A 75 17.26 -0.65 0.86
CA ILE A 75 17.03 0.32 -0.24
C ILE A 75 16.87 -0.44 -1.55
N PHE A 76 17.76 -1.41 -1.84
CA PHE A 76 17.64 -2.29 -3.00
C PHE A 76 16.33 -3.08 -3.00
N ILE A 77 15.99 -3.73 -1.88
CA ILE A 77 14.75 -4.51 -1.76
C ILE A 77 13.53 -3.60 -2.01
N SER A 78 13.51 -2.41 -1.42
CA SER A 78 12.42 -1.44 -1.60
C SER A 78 12.30 -0.99 -3.05
N LEU A 79 13.42 -0.64 -3.69
CA LEU A 79 13.45 -0.22 -5.08
C LEU A 79 13.00 -1.35 -6.02
N THR A 80 13.55 -2.55 -5.87
CA THR A 80 13.16 -3.74 -6.65
C THR A 80 11.68 -4.07 -6.44
N TYR A 81 11.20 -4.05 -5.20
CA TYR A 81 9.79 -4.29 -4.88
C TYR A 81 8.87 -3.28 -5.57
N LEU A 82 9.22 -1.99 -5.54
CA LEU A 82 8.45 -0.94 -6.20
C LEU A 82 8.44 -1.11 -7.72
N ILE A 83 9.61 -1.33 -8.35
CA ILE A 83 9.73 -1.55 -9.80
C ILE A 83 8.90 -2.76 -10.23
N VAL A 84 9.06 -3.91 -9.56
CA VAL A 84 8.35 -5.16 -9.87
C VAL A 84 6.84 -4.99 -9.67
N THR A 85 6.41 -4.37 -8.57
CA THR A 85 4.99 -4.16 -8.28
C THR A 85 4.34 -3.22 -9.30
N ARG A 86 5.05 -2.17 -9.72
CA ARG A 86 4.56 -1.23 -10.75
C ARG A 86 4.47 -1.89 -12.12
N SER A 87 5.51 -2.63 -12.52
CA SER A 87 5.53 -3.40 -13.76
C SER A 87 4.40 -4.45 -13.81
N ARG A 88 4.20 -5.20 -12.73
CA ARG A 88 3.11 -6.20 -12.61
C ARG A 88 1.70 -5.61 -12.65
N ARG A 89 1.56 -4.31 -12.35
CA ARG A 89 0.30 -3.56 -12.43
C ARG A 89 0.11 -2.86 -13.78
N GLY A 90 0.97 -3.13 -14.76
CA GLY A 90 0.91 -2.47 -16.07
C GLY A 90 1.33 -1.01 -16.06
N ARG A 91 1.96 -0.52 -14.98
CA ARG A 91 2.49 0.86 -14.89
C ARG A 91 3.98 0.84 -15.24
N ARG A 92 4.29 0.48 -16.49
CA ARG A 92 5.66 0.34 -17.00
C ARG A 92 6.37 1.68 -17.09
N VAL A 93 5.68 2.76 -17.42
CA VAL A 93 6.27 4.11 -17.49
C VAL A 93 6.83 4.51 -16.13
N GLN A 94 6.03 4.37 -15.06
CA GLN A 94 6.48 4.64 -13.69
C GLN A 94 7.61 3.72 -13.24
N ALA A 95 7.55 2.43 -13.58
CA ALA A 95 8.63 1.49 -13.27
C ALA A 95 9.93 1.87 -13.99
N GLY A 96 9.83 2.32 -15.25
CA GLY A 96 10.94 2.79 -16.07
C GLY A 96 11.58 4.05 -15.51
N TRP A 97 10.78 5.06 -15.16
CA TRP A 97 11.28 6.28 -14.52
C TRP A 97 11.90 6.01 -13.15
N LEU A 98 11.32 5.13 -12.35
CA LEU A 98 11.87 4.74 -11.05
C LEU A 98 13.25 4.06 -11.21
N LEU A 99 13.39 3.15 -12.17
CA LEU A 99 14.64 2.46 -12.48
C LEU A 99 15.70 3.40 -13.07
N ALA A 100 15.32 4.21 -14.05
CA ALA A 100 16.19 5.21 -14.68
C ALA A 100 16.68 6.23 -13.65
N GLY A 101 15.77 6.75 -12.83
CA GLY A 101 16.09 7.65 -11.73
C GLY A 101 17.08 7.04 -10.76
N ALA A 102 16.87 5.80 -10.33
CA ALA A 102 17.77 5.13 -9.38
C ALA A 102 19.16 4.80 -9.95
N ALA A 103 19.25 4.49 -11.25
CA ALA A 103 20.52 4.22 -11.91
C ALA A 103 21.33 5.49 -12.18
N LEU A 104 20.66 6.64 -12.38
CA LEU A 104 21.29 7.88 -12.84
C LEU A 104 22.44 8.39 -11.94
N PRO A 105 22.29 8.52 -10.59
CA PRO A 105 23.38 8.98 -9.72
C PRO A 105 24.64 8.12 -9.84
N TRP A 106 24.45 6.79 -9.90
CA TRP A 106 25.54 5.81 -10.04
C TRP A 106 26.24 5.96 -11.39
N THR A 107 25.48 6.04 -12.48
CA THR A 107 26.01 6.22 -13.84
C THR A 107 26.80 7.52 -13.96
N LEU A 108 26.31 8.62 -13.40
CA LEU A 108 27.01 9.92 -13.43
C LEU A 108 28.32 9.87 -12.63
N LEU A 109 28.31 9.30 -11.43
CA LEU A 109 29.51 9.17 -10.61
C LEU A 109 30.60 8.36 -11.31
N TRP A 110 30.26 7.18 -11.83
CA TRP A 110 31.24 6.33 -12.49
C TRP A 110 31.65 6.84 -13.87
N GLY A 111 30.76 7.54 -14.57
CA GLY A 111 31.11 8.24 -15.81
C GLY A 111 32.14 9.35 -15.55
N TRP A 112 32.00 10.08 -14.44
CA TRP A 112 33.01 11.05 -13.99
C TRP A 112 34.35 10.38 -13.67
N TYR A 113 34.36 9.24 -12.98
CA TYR A 113 35.59 8.49 -12.71
C TYR A 113 36.27 7.95 -13.98
N VAL A 114 35.50 7.54 -14.99
CA VAL A 114 36.04 7.19 -16.31
C VAL A 114 36.69 8.41 -16.95
N ALA A 115 36.06 9.59 -16.90
CA ALA A 115 36.63 10.82 -17.42
C ALA A 115 37.94 11.20 -16.71
N LEU A 116 37.99 11.06 -15.38
CA LEU A 116 39.21 11.28 -14.58
C LEU A 116 40.33 10.31 -14.98
N ALA A 117 40.02 9.03 -15.19
CA ALA A 117 41.01 8.05 -15.64
C ALA A 117 41.57 8.40 -17.03
N LEU A 118 40.74 8.91 -17.94
CA LEU A 118 41.16 9.34 -19.28
C LEU A 118 42.12 10.54 -19.28
N VAL A 119 42.05 11.40 -18.25
CA VAL A 119 42.98 12.54 -18.07
C VAL A 119 44.17 12.21 -17.16
N GLY A 120 44.37 10.93 -16.82
CA GLY A 120 45.53 10.46 -16.07
C GLY A 120 45.46 10.63 -14.55
N VAL A 121 44.27 10.91 -13.99
CA VAL A 121 44.07 10.87 -12.53
C VAL A 121 44.04 9.41 -12.09
N GLY A 122 44.71 9.08 -10.98
CA GLY A 122 44.97 7.72 -10.48
C GLY A 122 43.74 6.91 -10.04
N VAL A 123 42.81 6.69 -10.97
CA VAL A 123 41.60 5.88 -10.84
C VAL A 123 41.80 4.63 -11.70
N ASP A 124 41.42 3.45 -11.19
CA ASP A 124 41.45 2.22 -11.99
C ASP A 124 40.42 2.30 -13.15
N PRO A 125 40.86 2.36 -14.41
CA PRO A 125 39.96 2.51 -15.55
C PRO A 125 39.06 1.29 -15.75
N GLN A 126 39.50 0.08 -15.37
CA GLN A 126 38.71 -1.13 -15.55
C GLN A 126 37.52 -1.16 -14.58
N SER A 127 37.77 -0.93 -13.29
CA SER A 127 36.71 -0.84 -12.28
C SER A 127 35.74 0.31 -12.58
N ALA A 128 36.24 1.49 -12.95
CA ALA A 128 35.39 2.64 -13.29
C ALA A 128 34.48 2.36 -14.49
N SER A 129 35.04 1.78 -15.56
CA SER A 129 34.30 1.43 -16.77
C SER A 129 33.26 0.34 -16.53
N ALA A 130 33.60 -0.69 -15.74
CA ALA A 130 32.68 -1.76 -15.38
C ALA A 130 31.48 -1.22 -14.59
N ARG A 131 31.72 -0.39 -13.56
CA ARG A 131 30.66 0.19 -12.72
C ARG A 131 29.80 1.19 -13.50
N PHE A 132 30.41 1.98 -14.39
CA PHE A 132 29.69 2.84 -15.33
C PHE A 132 28.79 2.00 -16.25
N GLY A 133 29.32 0.93 -16.83
CA GLY A 133 28.57 0.03 -17.71
C GLY A 133 27.33 -0.57 -17.03
N VAL A 134 27.46 -1.04 -15.79
CA VAL A 134 26.32 -1.55 -15.01
C VAL A 134 25.25 -0.47 -14.83
N GLY A 135 25.63 0.75 -14.44
CA GLY A 135 24.70 1.87 -14.30
C GLY A 135 24.02 2.23 -15.62
N ALA A 136 24.80 2.35 -16.70
CA ALA A 136 24.32 2.71 -18.03
C ALA A 136 23.32 1.68 -18.58
N ILE A 137 23.55 0.38 -18.36
CA ILE A 137 22.61 -0.69 -18.75
C ILE A 137 21.27 -0.50 -18.03
N TRP A 138 21.27 -0.34 -16.70
CA TRP A 138 20.02 -0.17 -15.95
C TRP A 138 19.29 1.14 -16.30
N LEU A 139 20.04 2.21 -16.54
CA LEU A 139 19.49 3.47 -17.03
C LEU A 139 18.82 3.28 -18.40
N ALA A 140 19.48 2.62 -19.35
CA ALA A 140 18.93 2.33 -20.67
C ALA A 140 17.68 1.44 -20.61
N VAL A 141 17.69 0.40 -19.75
CA VAL A 141 16.51 -0.45 -19.52
C VAL A 141 15.34 0.35 -18.94
N GLY A 142 15.60 1.25 -17.98
CA GLY A 142 14.59 2.12 -17.41
C GLY A 142 13.98 3.08 -18.44
N LEU A 143 14.83 3.73 -19.24
CA LEU A 143 14.39 4.61 -20.33
C LEU A 143 13.62 3.85 -21.42
N TRP A 144 14.04 2.62 -21.74
CA TRP A 144 13.32 1.76 -22.69
C TRP A 144 11.91 1.41 -22.19
N PHE A 145 11.75 1.10 -20.89
CA PHE A 145 10.43 0.89 -20.28
C PHE A 145 9.57 2.15 -20.33
N ALA A 146 10.15 3.32 -20.03
CA ALA A 146 9.44 4.59 -20.09
C ALA A 146 9.00 4.94 -21.52
N TRP A 147 9.88 4.73 -22.50
CA TRP A 147 9.62 5.01 -23.92
C TRP A 147 8.57 4.08 -24.53
N ARG A 148 8.59 2.78 -24.18
CA ARG A 148 7.61 1.80 -24.71
C ARG A 148 6.18 2.09 -24.27
N GLY A 149 6.00 2.86 -23.21
CA GLY A 149 4.68 3.19 -22.66
C GLY A 149 4.08 2.05 -21.84
N ASP A 150 2.90 2.34 -21.27
CA ASP A 150 2.12 1.34 -20.56
C ASP A 150 1.47 0.38 -21.56
N PRO A 151 1.45 -0.94 -21.29
CA PRO A 151 0.75 -1.89 -22.13
C PRO A 151 -0.75 -1.56 -22.16
N ALA A 152 -1.42 -1.93 -23.26
CA ALA A 152 -2.88 -1.88 -23.30
C ALA A 152 -3.47 -2.64 -22.10
N PRO A 153 -4.59 -2.17 -21.52
CA PRO A 153 -5.28 -2.88 -20.45
C PRO A 153 -5.51 -4.33 -20.85
N ALA A 154 -5.18 -5.26 -19.95
CA ALA A 154 -5.49 -6.67 -20.17
C ALA A 154 -7.01 -6.83 -20.34
N ALA A 155 -7.42 -7.79 -21.18
CA ALA A 155 -8.82 -8.15 -21.28
C ALA A 155 -9.38 -8.50 -19.89
N PRO A 156 -10.58 -8.04 -19.52
CA PRO A 156 -11.19 -8.35 -18.22
C PRO A 156 -11.22 -9.86 -17.96
N HIS A 157 -10.66 -10.30 -16.84
CA HIS A 157 -10.66 -11.72 -16.47
C HIS A 157 -11.14 -11.93 -15.02
N PRO A 158 -12.17 -12.76 -14.76
CA PRO A 158 -12.74 -12.94 -13.42
C PRO A 158 -11.72 -13.36 -12.34
N ALA A 159 -10.79 -14.24 -12.70
CA ALA A 159 -9.73 -14.72 -11.81
C ALA A 159 -8.49 -13.79 -11.75
N ALA A 160 -8.55 -12.60 -12.34
CA ALA A 160 -7.45 -11.65 -12.28
C ALA A 160 -7.18 -11.19 -10.83
N ARG A 161 -5.96 -10.72 -10.57
CA ARG A 161 -5.57 -10.26 -9.22
C ARG A 161 -6.35 -9.00 -8.84
N PRO A 162 -6.54 -8.73 -7.53
CA PRO A 162 -7.16 -7.49 -7.07
C PRO A 162 -6.58 -6.24 -7.75
N GLY A 163 -7.45 -5.40 -8.29
CA GLY A 163 -7.09 -4.17 -9.01
C GLY A 163 -6.73 -4.34 -10.48
N GLN A 164 -6.78 -5.56 -11.04
CA GLN A 164 -6.68 -5.77 -12.48
C GLN A 164 -8.06 -5.77 -13.13
N PRO A 165 -8.17 -5.40 -14.43
CA PRO A 165 -9.43 -5.42 -15.17
C PRO A 165 -10.15 -6.78 -15.06
N GLY A 166 -11.46 -6.74 -14.83
CA GLY A 166 -12.28 -7.94 -14.66
C GLY A 166 -12.10 -8.68 -13.34
N SER A 167 -11.19 -8.27 -12.45
CA SER A 167 -10.93 -8.99 -11.21
C SER A 167 -12.16 -9.03 -10.31
N ARG A 168 -12.61 -10.24 -10.00
CA ARG A 168 -13.69 -10.49 -9.04
C ARG A 168 -13.14 -11.00 -7.71
N ALA A 169 -11.92 -10.65 -7.33
CA ALA A 169 -11.30 -11.07 -6.07
C ALA A 169 -11.78 -10.25 -4.85
N PHE A 170 -11.74 -10.82 -3.64
CA PHE A 170 -12.14 -10.12 -2.39
C PHE A 170 -11.35 -8.82 -2.16
N GLY A 171 -10.08 -8.81 -2.57
CA GLY A 171 -9.19 -7.66 -2.38
C GLY A 171 -9.51 -6.43 -3.23
N SER A 172 -10.42 -6.50 -4.21
CA SER A 172 -10.66 -5.41 -5.15
C SER A 172 -11.18 -4.13 -4.48
N ILE A 173 -12.00 -4.25 -3.41
CA ILE A 173 -12.50 -3.08 -2.65
C ILE A 173 -11.35 -2.40 -1.89
N ALA A 174 -10.53 -3.19 -1.19
CA ALA A 174 -9.37 -2.67 -0.46
C ALA A 174 -8.36 -2.02 -1.41
N GLU A 175 -8.17 -2.59 -2.61
CA GLU A 175 -7.33 -1.99 -3.64
C GLU A 175 -7.95 -0.71 -4.20
N ALA A 176 -9.27 -0.61 -4.41
CA ALA A 176 -9.94 0.63 -4.82
C ALA A 176 -9.69 1.76 -3.81
N ILE A 177 -9.92 1.48 -2.53
CA ILE A 177 -9.73 2.41 -1.41
C ILE A 177 -8.26 2.87 -1.33
N ARG A 178 -7.30 1.94 -1.49
CA ARG A 178 -5.85 2.24 -1.46
C ARG A 178 -5.36 2.94 -2.72
N ASP A 179 -5.86 2.58 -3.89
CA ASP A 179 -5.45 3.21 -5.15
C ASP A 179 -5.95 4.65 -5.19
N ALA A 180 -7.17 4.90 -4.70
CA ALA A 180 -7.65 6.24 -4.42
C ALA A 180 -6.72 6.99 -3.47
N ALA A 181 -5.98 6.33 -2.56
CA ALA A 181 -5.07 6.99 -1.63
C ALA A 181 -3.68 7.32 -2.21
N ARG A 182 -3.36 6.91 -3.45
CA ARG A 182 -2.02 7.06 -4.03
C ARG A 182 -1.67 8.47 -4.52
N ILE A 183 -0.37 8.78 -4.48
CA ILE A 183 0.23 9.95 -5.08
C ILE A 183 1.42 9.43 -5.92
N GLY A 184 1.19 9.31 -7.23
CA GLY A 184 2.12 8.67 -8.14
C GLY A 184 2.44 7.20 -7.77
N PRO A 185 3.73 6.82 -7.63
CA PRO A 185 4.11 5.45 -7.31
C PRO A 185 4.04 5.13 -5.81
N PHE A 186 3.75 6.10 -4.96
CA PHE A 186 3.75 5.94 -3.51
C PHE A 186 2.34 6.13 -2.96
N PRO A 187 1.84 5.21 -2.12
CA PRO A 187 0.63 5.49 -1.37
C PRO A 187 0.92 6.50 -0.26
N ALA A 188 0.09 7.55 -0.15
CA ALA A 188 0.36 8.71 0.71
C ALA A 188 0.53 8.35 2.19
N PRO A 189 -0.31 7.46 2.76
CA PRO A 189 -0.15 7.01 4.15
C PRO A 189 1.22 6.39 4.44
N GLU A 190 1.72 5.54 3.54
CA GLU A 190 3.00 4.86 3.66
C GLU A 190 4.16 5.84 3.58
N LEU A 191 4.08 6.84 2.70
CA LEU A 191 5.10 7.88 2.58
C LEU A 191 5.14 8.78 3.82
N ALA A 192 3.97 9.19 4.33
CA ALA A 192 3.90 9.98 5.55
C ALA A 192 4.41 9.21 6.78
N MET A 193 4.08 7.92 6.89
CA MET A 193 4.62 7.02 7.90
C MET A 193 6.15 6.96 7.83
N LEU A 194 6.71 6.75 6.64
CA LEU A 194 8.16 6.68 6.45
C LEU A 194 8.85 7.99 6.87
N ILE A 195 8.35 9.14 6.40
CA ILE A 195 8.90 10.45 6.76
C ILE A 195 8.81 10.68 8.27
N ALA A 196 7.66 10.36 8.87
CA ALA A 196 7.42 10.49 10.31
C ALA A 196 8.37 9.60 11.13
N VAL A 197 8.57 8.35 10.72
CA VAL A 197 9.52 7.42 11.37
C VAL A 197 10.94 7.95 11.29
N VAL A 198 11.43 8.31 10.09
CA VAL A 198 12.80 8.78 9.89
C VAL A 198 13.06 10.07 10.66
N ALA A 199 12.16 11.06 10.55
CA ALA A 199 12.28 12.31 11.28
C ALA A 199 12.28 12.09 12.80
N THR A 200 11.42 11.20 13.31
CA THR A 200 11.36 10.90 14.75
C THR A 200 12.63 10.21 15.23
N LEU A 201 13.14 9.22 14.49
CA LEU A 201 14.40 8.55 14.84
C LEU A 201 15.56 9.55 14.90
N LEU A 202 15.68 10.45 13.93
CA LEU A 202 16.73 11.47 13.91
C LEU A 202 16.60 12.47 15.07
N LEU A 203 15.40 13.02 15.27
CA LEU A 203 15.15 14.04 16.31
C LEU A 203 15.30 13.48 17.72
N VAL A 204 14.79 12.27 17.98
CA VAL A 204 14.88 11.66 19.31
C VAL A 204 16.34 11.31 19.63
N ASN A 205 17.10 10.73 18.68
CA ASN A 205 18.52 10.46 18.91
C ASN A 205 19.37 11.73 19.09
N LEU A 206 18.96 12.85 18.49
CA LEU A 206 19.65 14.13 18.69
C LEU A 206 19.45 14.72 20.09
N VAL A 207 18.29 14.47 20.71
CA VAL A 207 17.90 15.07 22.00
C VAL A 207 18.21 14.16 23.19
N LEU A 208 18.35 12.84 22.97
CA LEU A 208 18.66 11.90 24.06
C LEU A 208 20.07 12.14 24.63
N PRO A 209 20.22 12.28 25.96
CA PRO A 209 21.52 12.35 26.61
C PRO A 209 22.36 11.09 26.35
N GLY A 210 23.66 11.28 26.11
CA GLY A 210 24.59 10.20 25.77
C GLY A 210 24.95 9.26 26.95
N ASP A 211 24.61 9.65 28.18
CA ASP A 211 24.84 8.91 29.43
C ASP A 211 23.67 7.99 29.81
N LEU A 212 22.57 7.98 29.04
CA LEU A 212 21.44 7.10 29.29
C LEU A 212 21.81 5.62 29.11
N PRO A 213 21.16 4.69 29.86
CA PRO A 213 21.34 3.27 29.65
C PRO A 213 21.05 2.86 28.20
N ARG A 214 21.85 1.95 27.66
CA ARG A 214 21.73 1.53 26.25
C ARG A 214 20.34 1.01 25.87
N LEU A 215 19.66 0.35 26.81
CA LEU A 215 18.29 -0.10 26.59
C LEU A 215 17.33 1.07 26.37
N VAL A 216 17.55 2.21 27.05
CA VAL A 216 16.74 3.43 26.90
C VAL A 216 17.02 4.10 25.56
N THR A 217 18.31 4.26 25.20
CA THR A 217 18.70 4.85 23.90
C THR A 217 18.25 3.99 22.71
N PHE A 218 18.06 2.68 22.91
CA PHE A 218 17.46 1.79 21.93
C PHE A 218 15.92 1.87 21.90
N ALA A 219 15.26 1.72 23.05
CA ALA A 219 13.81 1.57 23.12
C ALA A 219 13.05 2.87 22.85
N VAL A 220 13.52 4.00 23.35
CA VAL A 220 12.79 5.29 23.27
C VAL A 220 12.62 5.76 21.82
N PRO A 221 13.66 5.82 20.96
CA PRO A 221 13.48 6.20 19.56
C PRO A 221 12.53 5.27 18.81
N ILE A 222 12.60 3.96 19.07
CA ILE A 222 11.73 2.97 18.42
C ILE A 222 10.27 3.22 18.82
N LEU A 223 9.97 3.30 20.11
CA LEU A 223 8.60 3.51 20.59
C LEU A 223 8.03 4.85 20.09
N ALA A 224 8.83 5.92 20.13
CA ALA A 224 8.43 7.22 19.60
C ALA A 224 8.13 7.12 18.09
N ALA A 225 9.03 6.50 17.31
CA ALA A 225 8.85 6.34 15.87
C ALA A 225 7.64 5.46 15.52
N VAL A 226 7.34 4.41 16.29
CA VAL A 226 6.14 3.59 16.12
C VAL A 226 4.87 4.43 16.29
N LEU A 227 4.79 5.22 17.36
CA LEU A 227 3.62 6.05 17.66
C LEU A 227 3.43 7.15 16.61
N VAL A 228 4.48 7.94 16.35
CA VAL A 228 4.45 9.05 15.41
C VAL A 228 4.26 8.57 13.97
N GLY A 229 4.93 7.46 13.59
CA GLY A 229 4.75 6.80 12.30
C GLY A 229 3.34 6.30 12.08
N THR A 230 2.73 5.67 13.09
CA THR A 230 1.34 5.19 13.03
C THR A 230 0.35 6.35 12.89
N GLU A 231 0.52 7.43 13.65
CA GLU A 231 -0.32 8.62 13.49
C GLU A 231 -0.11 9.31 12.13
N GLY A 232 1.13 9.36 11.66
CA GLY A 232 1.48 9.84 10.31
C GLY A 232 0.74 9.03 9.24
N TYR A 233 0.73 7.70 9.36
CA TYR A 233 -0.03 6.81 8.48
C TYR A 233 -1.51 7.17 8.49
N VAL A 234 -2.16 7.15 9.67
CA VAL A 234 -3.61 7.36 9.82
C VAL A 234 -4.05 8.74 9.34
N ARG A 235 -3.30 9.80 9.67
CA ARG A 235 -3.66 11.18 9.34
C ARG A 235 -3.41 11.55 7.88
N ALA A 236 -2.48 10.86 7.21
CA ALA A 236 -2.18 11.11 5.80
C ALA A 236 -3.17 10.46 4.83
N TRP A 237 -4.18 9.75 5.33
CA TRP A 237 -5.26 9.25 4.48
C TRP A 237 -6.03 10.41 3.84
N PRO A 238 -6.13 10.45 2.51
CA PRO A 238 -6.93 11.45 1.81
C PRO A 238 -8.40 11.34 2.18
N ALA A 239 -9.11 12.48 2.24
CA ALA A 239 -10.49 12.55 2.73
C ALA A 239 -11.43 11.53 2.06
N THR A 240 -11.37 11.42 0.72
CA THR A 240 -12.18 10.46 -0.05
C THR A 240 -11.89 9.01 0.35
N SER A 241 -10.63 8.59 0.35
CA SER A 241 -10.23 7.24 0.75
C SER A 241 -10.54 6.95 2.21
N ARG A 242 -10.36 7.95 3.08
CA ARG A 242 -10.69 7.85 4.50
C ARG A 242 -12.18 7.62 4.70
N ARG A 243 -13.05 8.42 4.08
CA ARG A 243 -14.51 8.27 4.17
C ARG A 243 -14.97 6.91 3.66
N ALA A 244 -14.45 6.48 2.51
CA ALA A 244 -14.75 5.16 1.96
C ALA A 244 -14.29 4.02 2.89
N PHE A 245 -13.07 4.14 3.47
CA PHE A 245 -12.56 3.18 4.44
C PHE A 245 -13.41 3.15 5.70
N GLU A 246 -13.82 4.30 6.24
CA GLU A 246 -14.65 4.39 7.45
C GLU A 246 -16.01 3.71 7.24
N ALA A 247 -16.68 3.93 6.11
CA ALA A 247 -17.93 3.22 5.79
C ALA A 247 -17.73 1.70 5.67
N PHE A 248 -16.73 1.28 4.91
CA PHE A 248 -16.43 -0.14 4.70
C PHE A 248 -16.01 -0.85 6.00
N SER A 249 -15.17 -0.21 6.82
CA SER A 249 -14.69 -0.77 8.08
C SER A 249 -15.76 -0.77 9.17
N TRP A 250 -16.71 0.16 9.16
CA TRP A 250 -17.88 0.13 10.05
C TRP A 250 -18.71 -1.15 9.82
N LEU A 251 -19.03 -1.48 8.56
CA LEU A 251 -19.71 -2.74 8.24
C LEU A 251 -18.86 -3.95 8.62
N GLY A 252 -17.57 -3.92 8.31
CA GLY A 252 -16.65 -5.01 8.65
C GLY A 252 -16.50 -5.25 10.16
N GLU A 253 -16.52 -4.21 10.99
CA GLU A 253 -16.50 -4.33 12.46
C GLU A 253 -17.74 -5.06 12.97
N TRP A 254 -18.91 -4.71 12.42
CA TRP A 254 -20.18 -5.35 12.76
C TRP A 254 -20.21 -6.84 12.34
N GLU A 255 -19.84 -7.16 11.09
CA GLU A 255 -19.82 -8.55 10.61
C GLU A 255 -18.81 -9.41 11.39
N LEU A 256 -17.65 -8.84 11.75
CA LEU A 256 -16.67 -9.53 12.59
C LEU A 256 -17.16 -9.72 14.03
N ALA A 257 -17.93 -8.79 14.58
CA ALA A 257 -18.53 -8.93 15.90
C ALA A 257 -19.60 -10.03 15.89
N ARG A 258 -20.53 -9.99 14.93
CA ARG A 258 -21.55 -11.03 14.71
C ARG A 258 -20.93 -12.41 14.51
N ALA A 259 -19.89 -12.52 13.69
CA ALA A 259 -19.21 -13.79 13.48
C ALA A 259 -18.59 -14.34 14.78
N ARG A 260 -17.99 -13.48 15.61
CA ARG A 260 -17.45 -13.90 16.93
C ARG A 260 -18.56 -14.32 17.88
N GLU A 261 -19.69 -13.65 17.88
CA GLU A 261 -20.85 -14.02 18.69
C GLU A 261 -21.42 -15.39 18.28
N LEU A 262 -21.60 -15.61 16.97
CA LEU A 262 -22.15 -16.86 16.44
C LEU A 262 -21.20 -18.05 16.64
N THR A 263 -19.89 -17.83 16.51
CA THR A 263 -18.90 -18.91 16.40
C THR A 263 -17.96 -19.02 17.61
N GLY A 264 -17.88 -18.03 18.48
CA GLY A 264 -16.85 -17.94 19.53
C GLY A 264 -15.42 -17.78 19.01
N GLU A 265 -15.21 -17.68 17.70
CA GLU A 265 -13.89 -17.65 17.06
C GLU A 265 -13.79 -16.51 16.02
N GLY A 266 -12.58 -16.29 15.50
CA GLY A 266 -12.36 -15.36 14.38
C GLY A 266 -12.74 -15.95 13.03
N VAL A 267 -13.02 -15.08 12.05
CA VAL A 267 -13.29 -15.47 10.65
C VAL A 267 -11.97 -15.87 9.95
N PRO A 268 -11.93 -16.96 9.18
CA PRO A 268 -10.73 -17.33 8.42
C PRO A 268 -10.38 -16.26 7.37
N THR A 269 -9.07 -15.97 7.21
CA THR A 269 -8.57 -14.94 6.29
C THR A 269 -7.77 -15.51 5.10
N SER A 270 -7.79 -16.84 4.93
CA SER A 270 -7.10 -17.53 3.83
C SER A 270 -7.92 -18.71 3.35
N LYS A 271 -7.67 -19.16 2.11
CA LYS A 271 -8.34 -20.32 1.53
C LYS A 271 -8.18 -21.57 2.41
N ARG A 272 -6.93 -21.88 2.81
CA ARG A 272 -6.62 -23.02 3.69
C ARG A 272 -7.33 -22.94 5.04
N ALA A 273 -7.38 -21.74 5.65
CA ALA A 273 -8.09 -21.56 6.91
C ALA A 273 -9.62 -21.70 6.73
N ALA A 274 -10.16 -21.27 5.58
CA ALA A 274 -11.57 -21.44 5.25
C ALA A 274 -11.94 -22.91 5.08
N GLU A 275 -11.12 -23.69 4.37
CA GLU A 275 -11.30 -25.15 4.23
C GLU A 275 -11.31 -25.85 5.60
N ALA A 276 -10.29 -25.60 6.43
CA ALA A 276 -10.21 -26.17 7.78
C ALA A 276 -11.36 -25.71 8.71
N TRP A 277 -11.89 -24.51 8.51
CA TRP A 277 -13.07 -24.04 9.24
C TRP A 277 -14.33 -24.81 8.81
N LEU A 278 -14.53 -25.00 7.50
CA LEU A 278 -15.69 -25.69 6.93
C LEU A 278 -15.72 -27.19 7.27
N GLU A 279 -14.57 -27.82 7.41
CA GLU A 279 -14.42 -29.23 7.80
C GLU A 279 -14.81 -29.48 9.26
N ARG A 280 -14.43 -28.56 10.15
CA ARG A 280 -14.65 -28.70 11.60
C ARG A 280 -16.05 -28.29 12.04
N ARG A 281 -16.82 -27.59 11.19
CA ARG A 281 -18.12 -27.03 11.54
C ARG A 281 -19.24 -27.57 10.67
N PRO A 282 -20.22 -28.29 11.25
CA PRO A 282 -21.43 -28.66 10.54
C PRO A 282 -22.25 -27.40 10.18
N VAL A 283 -23.17 -27.53 9.23
CA VAL A 283 -24.04 -26.41 8.83
C VAL A 283 -25.04 -26.13 9.95
N ARG A 284 -25.07 -24.89 10.44
CA ARG A 284 -26.11 -24.37 11.33
C ARG A 284 -26.90 -23.28 10.62
N ARG A 285 -28.20 -23.19 10.91
CA ARG A 285 -29.13 -22.28 10.21
C ARG A 285 -28.70 -20.82 10.39
N GLU A 286 -28.36 -20.43 11.60
CA GLU A 286 -27.93 -19.08 11.97
C GLU A 286 -26.57 -18.69 11.37
N GLU A 287 -25.76 -19.66 10.94
CA GLU A 287 -24.45 -19.43 10.33
C GLU A 287 -24.47 -19.39 8.80
N VAL A 288 -25.63 -19.58 8.17
CA VAL A 288 -25.75 -19.63 6.71
C VAL A 288 -25.08 -18.43 6.02
N PRO A 289 -25.27 -17.17 6.45
CA PRO A 289 -24.59 -16.03 5.84
C PRO A 289 -23.06 -16.13 5.92
N LEU A 290 -22.52 -16.36 7.12
CA LEU A 290 -21.08 -16.47 7.36
C LEU A 290 -20.48 -17.66 6.60
N ARG A 291 -21.13 -18.83 6.66
CA ARG A 291 -20.67 -20.04 5.97
C ARG A 291 -20.62 -19.83 4.46
N THR A 292 -21.58 -19.10 3.89
CA THR A 292 -21.59 -18.77 2.46
C THR A 292 -20.36 -17.96 2.06
N GLU A 293 -20.01 -16.92 2.80
CA GLU A 293 -18.80 -16.14 2.53
C GLU A 293 -17.52 -16.97 2.69
N ILE A 294 -17.47 -17.88 3.68
CA ILE A 294 -16.34 -18.79 3.89
C ILE A 294 -16.24 -19.80 2.73
N LEU A 295 -17.36 -20.31 2.20
CA LEU A 295 -17.39 -21.15 0.99
C LEU A 295 -16.85 -20.40 -0.22
N LEU A 296 -17.23 -19.12 -0.39
CA LEU A 296 -16.69 -18.26 -1.44
C LEU A 296 -15.18 -18.03 -1.28
N LEU A 297 -14.68 -17.86 -0.04
CA LEU A 297 -13.25 -17.74 0.25
C LEU A 297 -12.49 -19.05 -0.03
N ALA A 298 -13.13 -20.20 0.22
CA ALA A 298 -12.61 -21.52 -0.13
C ALA A 298 -12.70 -21.84 -1.65
N GLY A 299 -13.42 -21.03 -2.43
CA GLY A 299 -13.65 -21.26 -3.85
C GLY A 299 -14.70 -22.35 -4.14
N ARG A 300 -15.51 -22.75 -3.16
CA ARG A 300 -16.58 -23.75 -3.28
C ARG A 300 -17.88 -23.09 -3.74
N LEU A 301 -17.87 -22.56 -4.97
CA LEU A 301 -18.94 -21.69 -5.50
C LEU A 301 -20.30 -22.41 -5.62
N ASP A 302 -20.31 -23.66 -6.07
CA ASP A 302 -21.57 -24.39 -6.26
C ASP A 302 -22.25 -24.73 -4.92
N GLU A 303 -21.47 -25.02 -3.89
CA GLU A 303 -21.98 -25.23 -2.54
C GLU A 303 -22.50 -23.94 -1.93
N ALA A 304 -21.81 -22.81 -2.15
CA ALA A 304 -22.31 -21.50 -1.73
C ALA A 304 -23.65 -21.18 -2.42
N ARG A 305 -23.76 -21.46 -3.73
CA ARG A 305 -25.01 -21.26 -4.49
C ARG A 305 -26.14 -22.11 -3.92
N LYS A 306 -25.89 -23.40 -3.70
CA LYS A 306 -26.89 -24.30 -3.12
C LYS A 306 -27.33 -23.84 -1.72
N LEU A 307 -26.37 -23.51 -0.86
CA LEU A 307 -26.64 -23.10 0.52
C LEU A 307 -27.56 -21.86 0.58
N VAL A 308 -27.33 -20.87 -0.28
CA VAL A 308 -28.13 -19.64 -0.31
C VAL A 308 -29.49 -19.84 -1.01
N ALA A 309 -29.58 -20.77 -1.95
CA ALA A 309 -30.85 -21.12 -2.60
C ALA A 309 -31.82 -21.78 -1.62
N ASP A 310 -31.31 -22.68 -0.76
CA ASP A 310 -32.10 -23.47 0.18
C ASP A 310 -32.41 -22.71 1.50
N ALA A 311 -31.78 -21.56 1.72
CA ALA A 311 -31.89 -20.81 2.96
C ALA A 311 -33.27 -20.11 3.11
N PRO A 312 -33.98 -20.30 4.25
CA PRO A 312 -35.21 -19.56 4.53
C PRO A 312 -34.88 -18.12 4.95
N ALA A 313 -35.80 -17.19 4.65
CA ALA A 313 -35.78 -15.83 5.19
C ALA A 313 -37.17 -15.44 5.67
N GLU A 314 -37.30 -15.17 6.97
CA GLU A 314 -38.56 -14.85 7.64
C GLU A 314 -38.67 -13.33 7.84
N THR A 315 -37.54 -12.65 8.09
CA THR A 315 -37.51 -11.21 8.35
C THR A 315 -37.05 -10.39 7.13
N PRO A 316 -37.38 -9.09 7.04
CA PRO A 316 -36.84 -8.20 6.00
C PRO A 316 -35.30 -8.18 5.98
N VAL A 317 -34.66 -8.23 7.16
CA VAL A 317 -33.20 -8.24 7.28
C VAL A 317 -32.62 -9.54 6.71
N GLU A 318 -33.19 -10.69 7.05
CA GLU A 318 -32.76 -11.98 6.47
C GLU A 318 -32.97 -12.04 4.96
N ARG A 319 -34.07 -11.47 4.45
CA ARG A 319 -34.32 -11.40 3.00
C ARG A 319 -33.25 -10.57 2.29
N PHE A 320 -32.87 -9.43 2.86
CA PHE A 320 -31.76 -8.63 2.36
C PHE A 320 -30.43 -9.39 2.41
N GLU A 321 -30.11 -10.05 3.53
CA GLU A 321 -28.86 -10.80 3.68
C GLU A 321 -28.74 -11.91 2.63
N LEU A 322 -29.82 -12.67 2.41
CA LEU A 322 -29.86 -13.67 1.35
C LEU A 322 -29.76 -13.05 -0.05
N ALA A 323 -30.46 -11.95 -0.32
CA ALA A 323 -30.35 -11.25 -1.61
C ALA A 323 -28.91 -10.76 -1.87
N SER A 324 -28.25 -10.20 -0.87
CA SER A 324 -26.84 -9.78 -0.93
C SER A 324 -25.89 -10.95 -1.19
N LEU A 325 -26.15 -12.12 -0.59
CA LEU A 325 -25.35 -13.31 -0.81
C LEU A 325 -25.58 -13.93 -2.19
N ARG A 326 -26.83 -13.93 -2.69
CA ARG A 326 -27.15 -14.36 -4.08
C ARG A 326 -26.43 -13.46 -5.07
N ASP A 327 -26.49 -12.15 -4.89
CA ASP A 327 -25.75 -11.17 -5.67
C ASP A 327 -24.25 -11.48 -5.70
N LEU A 328 -23.66 -11.68 -4.52
CA LEU A 328 -22.23 -11.94 -4.40
C LEU A 328 -21.82 -13.29 -5.00
N VAL A 329 -22.58 -14.36 -4.75
CA VAL A 329 -22.27 -15.70 -5.28
C VAL A 329 -22.36 -15.71 -6.80
N ASP A 330 -23.43 -15.18 -7.38
CA ASP A 330 -23.60 -15.11 -8.83
C ASP A 330 -22.53 -14.24 -9.48
N TRP A 331 -22.26 -13.06 -8.90
CA TRP A 331 -21.16 -12.21 -9.32
C TRP A 331 -19.81 -12.94 -9.22
N ARG A 332 -19.55 -13.77 -8.21
CA ARG A 332 -18.30 -14.53 -8.14
C ARG A 332 -18.21 -15.67 -9.15
N ALA A 333 -19.35 -16.22 -9.53
CA ALA A 333 -19.44 -17.31 -10.51
C ALA A 333 -19.28 -16.86 -11.97
N GLY A 334 -19.24 -15.55 -12.24
CA GLY A 334 -19.14 -15.03 -13.61
C GLY A 334 -20.40 -14.31 -14.09
N GLY A 335 -21.52 -14.45 -13.38
CA GLY A 335 -22.78 -13.75 -13.68
C GLY A 335 -22.76 -12.27 -13.35
N ASP A 336 -23.87 -11.59 -13.63
CA ASP A 336 -24.01 -10.15 -13.39
C ASP A 336 -24.41 -9.82 -11.95
N GLY A 337 -24.83 -10.82 -11.18
CA GLY A 337 -25.48 -10.67 -9.88
C GLY A 337 -26.87 -10.06 -9.98
N ASP A 338 -27.53 -9.89 -8.84
CA ASP A 338 -28.87 -9.30 -8.74
C ASP A 338 -28.86 -8.10 -7.80
N LEU A 339 -28.20 -7.03 -8.25
CA LEU A 339 -28.11 -5.79 -7.49
C LEU A 339 -29.50 -5.11 -7.34
N GLY A 340 -30.38 -5.30 -8.33
CA GLY A 340 -31.75 -4.79 -8.29
C GLY A 340 -32.55 -5.44 -7.17
N GLY A 341 -32.55 -6.77 -7.10
CA GLY A 341 -33.19 -7.53 -6.02
C GLY A 341 -32.58 -7.23 -4.65
N MET A 342 -31.25 -7.12 -4.56
CA MET A 342 -30.58 -6.68 -3.33
C MET A 342 -31.05 -5.29 -2.85
N THR A 343 -31.20 -4.35 -3.78
CA THR A 343 -31.66 -2.98 -3.48
C THR A 343 -33.14 -2.96 -3.07
N ALA A 344 -33.98 -3.75 -3.74
CA ALA A 344 -35.39 -3.89 -3.41
C ALA A 344 -35.58 -4.48 -2.00
N ALA A 345 -34.87 -5.56 -1.68
CA ALA A 345 -34.92 -6.20 -0.36
C ALA A 345 -34.44 -5.27 0.76
N ALA A 346 -33.40 -4.46 0.50
CA ALA A 346 -33.00 -3.42 1.46
C ALA A 346 -34.16 -2.45 1.75
N GLY A 347 -34.96 -2.12 0.73
CA GLY A 347 -36.14 -1.25 0.77
C GLY A 347 -37.19 -1.64 1.81
N GLU A 348 -37.25 -2.93 2.16
CA GLU A 348 -38.21 -3.48 3.12
C GLU A 348 -37.76 -3.33 4.58
N ILE A 349 -36.49 -2.96 4.84
CA ILE A 349 -35.95 -2.84 6.20
C ILE A 349 -36.44 -1.53 6.84
N VAL A 350 -37.10 -1.66 7.98
CA VAL A 350 -37.65 -0.56 8.78
C VAL A 350 -37.04 -0.59 10.19
N PRO A 351 -36.67 0.55 10.79
CA PRO A 351 -36.78 1.91 10.25
C PRO A 351 -35.69 2.25 9.23
N ALA A 352 -35.96 3.23 8.37
CA ALA A 352 -35.07 3.61 7.26
C ALA A 352 -33.73 4.22 7.72
N ASP A 353 -33.66 4.72 8.95
CA ASP A 353 -32.47 5.27 9.60
C ASP A 353 -31.85 4.30 10.63
N GLY A 354 -32.38 3.08 10.72
CA GLY A 354 -31.88 2.03 11.60
C GLY A 354 -30.55 1.45 11.12
N ASP A 355 -29.80 0.87 12.05
CA ASP A 355 -28.49 0.30 11.76
C ASP A 355 -28.55 -0.82 10.71
N ASP A 356 -29.60 -1.64 10.72
CA ASP A 356 -29.79 -2.71 9.72
C ASP A 356 -29.96 -2.16 8.30
N ARG A 357 -30.71 -1.07 8.16
CA ARG A 357 -30.87 -0.39 6.87
C ARG A 357 -29.56 0.23 6.41
N LEU A 358 -28.82 0.88 7.31
CA LEU A 358 -27.50 1.44 7.01
C LEU A 358 -26.49 0.34 6.62
N ARG A 359 -26.50 -0.83 7.29
CA ARG A 359 -25.69 -2.00 6.91
C ARG A 359 -26.01 -2.44 5.49
N ALA A 360 -27.30 -2.51 5.15
CA ALA A 360 -27.73 -2.88 3.81
C ALA A 360 -27.22 -1.90 2.75
N GLU A 361 -27.29 -0.60 3.03
CA GLU A 361 -26.79 0.44 2.13
C GLU A 361 -25.28 0.40 1.92
N VAL A 362 -24.50 0.13 2.98
CA VAL A 362 -23.04 -0.06 2.85
C VAL A 362 -22.71 -1.31 2.05
N SER A 363 -23.47 -2.39 2.21
CA SER A 363 -23.33 -3.60 1.41
C SER A 363 -23.63 -3.36 -0.07
N ILE A 364 -24.67 -2.59 -0.39
CA ILE A 364 -25.00 -2.17 -1.77
C ILE A 364 -23.85 -1.32 -2.34
N ALA A 365 -23.39 -0.31 -1.60
CA ALA A 365 -22.26 0.52 -2.00
C ALA A 365 -21.00 -0.32 -2.28
N THR A 366 -20.73 -1.32 -1.43
CA THR A 366 -19.63 -2.26 -1.61
C THR A 366 -19.78 -3.10 -2.87
N SER A 367 -21.00 -3.55 -3.18
CA SER A 367 -21.33 -4.25 -4.43
C SER A 367 -21.11 -3.37 -5.67
N LEU A 368 -21.45 -2.09 -5.61
CA LEU A 368 -21.18 -1.12 -6.68
C LEU A 368 -19.67 -0.89 -6.87
N VAL A 369 -18.90 -0.73 -5.79
CA VAL A 369 -17.43 -0.60 -5.88
C VAL A 369 -16.81 -1.83 -6.54
N ARG A 370 -17.23 -3.05 -6.15
CA ARG A 370 -16.74 -4.30 -6.75
C ARG A 370 -16.97 -4.33 -8.26
N ARG A 371 -18.16 -3.95 -8.73
CA ARG A 371 -18.50 -3.91 -10.15
C ARG A 371 -17.70 -2.85 -10.91
N SER A 372 -17.56 -1.65 -10.34
CA SER A 372 -16.73 -0.60 -10.92
C SER A 372 -15.27 -1.04 -11.09
N MET A 373 -14.71 -1.72 -10.09
CA MET A 373 -13.34 -2.23 -10.14
C MET A 373 -13.13 -3.41 -11.11
N ALA A 374 -14.20 -4.10 -11.50
CA ALA A 374 -14.14 -5.15 -12.52
C ALA A 374 -14.24 -4.60 -13.95
N GLY A 375 -14.48 -3.30 -14.13
CA GLY A 375 -14.50 -2.65 -15.44
C GLY A 375 -13.17 -2.75 -16.19
N ALA A 376 -13.18 -2.34 -17.47
CA ALA A 376 -11.99 -2.38 -18.32
C ALA A 376 -10.86 -1.44 -17.85
N VAL A 377 -11.23 -0.31 -17.24
CA VAL A 377 -10.29 0.68 -16.70
C VAL A 377 -10.67 0.99 -15.25
N PRO A 378 -10.18 0.21 -14.28
CA PRO A 378 -10.47 0.47 -12.88
C PRO A 378 -9.84 1.79 -12.43
N ASP A 379 -10.68 2.76 -12.06
CA ASP A 379 -10.28 4.00 -11.39
C ASP A 379 -10.71 3.95 -9.93
N GLY A 380 -9.77 3.72 -9.02
CA GLY A 380 -10.07 3.63 -7.59
C GLY A 380 -10.76 4.88 -7.04
N ALA A 381 -10.43 6.09 -7.55
CA ALA A 381 -11.03 7.33 -7.06
C ALA A 381 -12.52 7.44 -7.40
N THR A 382 -12.91 7.03 -8.60
CA THR A 382 -14.31 7.00 -9.03
C THR A 382 -15.04 5.79 -8.42
N ALA A 383 -14.40 4.63 -8.36
CA ALA A 383 -15.00 3.39 -7.89
C ALA A 383 -15.47 3.46 -6.42
N VAL A 384 -14.82 4.25 -5.57
CA VAL A 384 -15.19 4.38 -4.16
C VAL A 384 -16.31 5.39 -3.88
N ALA A 385 -16.80 6.12 -4.89
CA ALA A 385 -17.85 7.13 -4.69
C ALA A 385 -19.09 6.63 -3.94
N PRO A 386 -19.64 5.42 -4.20
CA PRO A 386 -20.78 4.90 -3.44
C PRO A 386 -20.51 4.76 -1.94
N LEU A 387 -19.28 4.37 -1.55
CA LEU A 387 -18.90 4.28 -0.14
C LEU A 387 -18.74 5.65 0.52
N VAL A 388 -18.33 6.66 -0.25
CA VAL A 388 -18.24 8.05 0.23
C VAL A 388 -19.64 8.62 0.46
N GLU A 389 -20.59 8.31 -0.42
CA GLU A 389 -21.98 8.76 -0.29
C GLU A 389 -22.67 8.13 0.94
N VAL A 390 -22.60 6.81 1.09
CA VAL A 390 -23.20 6.15 2.27
C VAL A 390 -22.51 6.56 3.58
N ARG A 391 -21.22 6.95 3.53
CA ARG A 391 -20.51 7.47 4.71
C ARG A 391 -21.18 8.71 5.29
N GLU A 392 -21.78 9.56 4.47
CA GLU A 392 -22.48 10.77 4.93
C GLU A 392 -23.74 10.40 5.70
N ARG A 393 -24.48 9.39 5.23
CA ARG A 393 -25.65 8.82 5.93
C ARG A 393 -25.31 8.15 7.26
N LEU A 394 -24.15 7.49 7.35
CA LEU A 394 -23.68 6.88 8.60
C LEU A 394 -23.44 7.91 9.71
N GLY A 395 -23.13 9.17 9.37
CA GLY A 395 -22.90 10.25 10.35
C GLY A 395 -21.83 9.87 11.38
N ALA A 396 -22.12 10.10 12.67
CA ALA A 396 -21.19 9.83 13.76
C ALA A 396 -20.84 8.34 13.96
N ARG A 397 -21.66 7.41 13.45
CA ARG A 397 -21.47 5.95 13.66
C ARG A 397 -20.14 5.45 13.07
N ALA A 398 -19.69 6.06 11.99
CA ALA A 398 -18.45 5.69 11.30
C ALA A 398 -17.26 6.61 11.67
N ASP A 399 -17.44 7.58 12.58
CA ASP A 399 -16.36 8.48 12.98
C ASP A 399 -15.22 7.72 13.67
N GLY A 400 -13.99 8.08 13.30
CA GLY A 400 -12.78 7.52 13.89
C GLY A 400 -12.53 6.04 13.58
N GLN A 401 -13.35 5.40 12.75
CA GLN A 401 -13.22 3.98 12.39
C GLN A 401 -11.83 3.65 11.82
N ILE A 402 -11.32 4.54 10.95
CA ILE A 402 -9.98 4.40 10.39
C ILE A 402 -8.89 4.32 11.48
N GLY A 403 -8.99 5.16 12.51
CA GLY A 403 -8.05 5.18 13.61
C GLY A 403 -8.13 3.92 14.46
N ARG A 404 -9.36 3.49 14.82
CA ARG A 404 -9.58 2.27 15.60
C ARG A 404 -9.06 1.02 14.89
N ALA A 405 -9.42 0.86 13.61
CA ALA A 405 -9.04 -0.30 12.81
C ALA A 405 -7.53 -0.34 12.51
N LEU A 406 -6.95 0.79 12.08
CA LEU A 406 -5.57 0.80 11.60
C LEU A 406 -4.54 0.88 12.73
N ARG A 407 -4.77 1.63 13.82
CA ARG A 407 -3.79 1.72 14.93
C ARG A 407 -3.53 0.36 15.55
N ARG A 408 -4.61 -0.39 15.84
CA ARG A 408 -4.53 -1.74 16.42
C ARG A 408 -3.69 -2.69 15.56
N ARG A 409 -3.74 -2.53 14.23
CA ARG A 409 -2.99 -3.37 13.29
C ARG A 409 -1.56 -2.86 13.04
N MET A 410 -1.37 -1.54 12.95
CA MET A 410 -0.09 -0.94 12.54
C MET A 410 0.92 -0.87 13.67
N LEU A 411 0.49 -0.59 14.91
CA LEU A 411 1.39 -0.53 16.06
C LEU A 411 2.25 -1.81 16.23
N PRO A 412 1.68 -3.03 16.30
CA PRO A 412 2.49 -4.24 16.48
C PRO A 412 3.36 -4.53 15.25
N VAL A 413 2.86 -4.30 14.04
CA VAL A 413 3.62 -4.54 12.80
C VAL A 413 4.83 -3.60 12.73
N LEU A 414 4.62 -2.30 12.97
CA LEU A 414 5.68 -1.30 12.90
C LEU A 414 6.69 -1.49 14.03
N LEU A 415 6.23 -1.87 15.24
CA LEU A 415 7.12 -2.22 16.36
C LEU A 415 8.03 -3.39 15.99
N VAL A 416 7.47 -4.50 15.49
CA VAL A 416 8.26 -5.67 15.09
C VAL A 416 9.26 -5.31 13.99
N VAL A 417 8.83 -4.57 12.96
CA VAL A 417 9.71 -4.15 11.87
C VAL A 417 10.88 -3.28 12.38
N LEU A 418 10.60 -2.29 13.21
CA LEU A 418 11.64 -1.39 13.73
C LEU A 418 12.57 -2.08 14.71
N VAL A 419 12.06 -2.98 15.57
CA VAL A 419 12.90 -3.78 16.47
C VAL A 419 13.82 -4.70 15.67
N VAL A 420 13.30 -5.43 14.68
CA VAL A 420 14.12 -6.30 13.82
C VAL A 420 15.19 -5.51 13.08
N PHE A 421 14.83 -4.33 12.54
CA PHE A 421 15.76 -3.46 11.85
C PHE A 421 16.86 -2.93 12.79
N ALA A 422 16.49 -2.50 13.98
CA ALA A 422 17.43 -1.98 14.97
C ALA A 422 18.36 -3.08 15.50
N LEU A 423 17.85 -4.28 15.77
CA LEU A 423 18.65 -5.45 16.17
C LEU A 423 19.62 -5.86 15.06
N ALA A 424 19.17 -5.88 13.81
CA ALA A 424 20.07 -6.13 12.69
C ALA A 424 21.21 -5.10 12.68
N LEU A 425 20.88 -3.80 12.75
CA LEU A 425 21.88 -2.72 12.76
C LEU A 425 22.89 -2.86 13.91
N GLU A 426 22.45 -3.23 15.11
CA GLU A 426 23.34 -3.47 16.25
C GLU A 426 24.29 -4.65 16.04
N LEU A 427 23.79 -5.77 15.49
CA LEU A 427 24.62 -6.93 15.16
C LEU A 427 25.69 -6.58 14.11
N LEU A 428 25.35 -5.73 13.15
CA LEU A 428 26.21 -5.40 12.02
C LEU A 428 27.26 -4.35 12.36
N THR A 429 26.96 -3.45 13.31
CA THR A 429 27.91 -2.44 13.80
C THR A 429 28.88 -3.00 14.84
N GLY A 430 28.74 -4.28 15.22
CA GLY A 430 29.64 -4.96 16.14
C GLY A 430 29.57 -4.45 17.58
N ARG A 431 28.55 -3.66 17.92
CA ARG A 431 28.42 -3.07 19.26
C ARG A 431 27.92 -4.07 20.32
N GLY A 432 27.64 -5.32 19.96
CA GLY A 432 27.08 -6.36 20.85
C GLY A 432 25.62 -6.06 21.23
N LEU A 433 24.85 -7.05 21.67
CA LEU A 433 23.48 -6.80 22.15
C LEU A 433 23.52 -6.11 23.53
N PRO A 434 22.60 -5.19 23.85
CA PRO A 434 22.52 -4.60 25.18
C PRO A 434 22.17 -5.69 26.22
N GLY A 435 23.16 -6.14 26.99
CA GLY A 435 22.97 -6.94 28.20
C GLY A 435 22.61 -8.42 28.02
N LEU A 436 23.04 -9.04 26.92
CA LEU A 436 23.06 -10.51 26.77
C LEU A 436 24.49 -11.04 26.77
#